data_AF-A0A5Z6NCE1-F1
#
_entry.id   AF-A0A5Z6NCE1-F1
#
_cell.length_a   1.000
_cell.length_b   1.000
_cell.length_c   1.000
_cell.angle_alpha   90.00
_cell.angle_beta   90.00
_cell.angle_gamma   90.00
#
_symmetry.space_group_name_H-M   'P 1'
#
loop_
_entity.id
_entity.type
_entity.pdbx_description
1 polymer ?
#
loop_
_entity_poly.entity_id
_entity_poly.type
_entity_poly.pdbx_seq_one_letter_code
_entity_poly.pdbx_strand_id
1 'polypeptide(L)' 'GLKEVQESVMRIEAGLSTYEKELAIMGEDYQEIFRQQVRESEERRAAGLSRPVWITDTYQQQIAASRQTEEEKRAT' A
#
# COMPACT_ATOMS: atom_id res chain seq x y z
N GLY A 1 9.07 5.24 -16.54
CA GLY A 1 7.86 5.81 -17.18
C GLY A 1 6.63 4.99 -16.81
N LEU A 2 5.43 5.58 -16.70
CA LEU A 2 4.20 5.00 -16.12
C LEU A 2 3.97 3.47 -16.31
N LYS A 3 4.29 2.92 -17.48
CA LYS A 3 4.21 1.47 -17.76
C LYS A 3 5.14 0.62 -16.89
N GLU A 4 6.38 1.05 -16.69
CA GLU A 4 7.36 0.34 -15.83
C GLU A 4 6.88 0.29 -14.37
N VAL A 5 6.22 1.36 -13.92
CA VAL A 5 5.60 1.42 -12.58
C VAL A 5 4.44 0.44 -12.49
N GLN A 6 3.56 0.41 -13.48
CA GLN A 6 2.44 -0.54 -13.53
C GLN A 6 2.92 -1.99 -13.53
N GLU A 7 3.93 -2.31 -14.33
CA GLU A 7 4.50 -3.66 -14.36
C GLU A 7 5.13 -4.05 -13.02
N SER A 8 5.80 -3.12 -12.35
CA SER A 8 6.40 -3.34 -11.02
C SER A 8 5.32 -3.69 -9.99
N VAL A 9 4.20 -2.96 -10.00
CA VAL A 9 3.04 -3.24 -9.15
C VAL A 9 2.45 -4.62 -9.45
N MET A 10 2.21 -4.93 -10.72
CA MET A 10 1.65 -6.23 -11.12
C MET A 10 2.56 -7.41 -10.71
N ARG A 11 3.88 -7.25 -10.81
CA ARG A 11 4.84 -8.28 -10.37
C ARG A 11 4.78 -8.50 -8.85
N ILE A 12 4.67 -7.43 -8.06
CA ILE A 12 4.55 -7.52 -6.60
C ILE A 12 3.22 -8.19 -6.22
N GLU A 13 2.10 -7.74 -6.79
CA GLU A 13 0.77 -8.29 -6.51
C GLU A 13 0.64 -9.77 -6.90
N ALA A 14 1.26 -10.18 -8.01
CA ALA A 14 1.30 -11.58 -8.43
C ALA A 14 2.30 -12.44 -7.62
N GLY A 15 3.04 -11.87 -6.67
CA GLY A 15 4.06 -12.56 -5.89
C GLY A 15 5.32 -12.93 -6.68
N LEU A 16 5.51 -12.35 -7.87
CA LEU A 16 6.64 -12.58 -8.76
C LEU A 16 7.85 -11.68 -8.43
N SER A 17 7.66 -10.68 -7.57
CA SER A 17 8.70 -9.75 -7.14
C SER A 17 8.46 -9.20 -5.74
N THR A 18 9.38 -8.37 -5.25
CA THR A 18 9.30 -7.69 -3.95
C THR A 18 9.53 -6.20 -4.14
N TYR A 19 9.05 -5.38 -3.19
CA TYR A 19 9.33 -3.94 -3.18
C TYR A 19 10.83 -3.64 -3.23
N GLU A 20 11.65 -4.46 -2.56
CA GLU A 20 13.11 -4.33 -2.57
C GLU A 20 13.70 -4.51 -3.98
N LYS A 21 13.26 -5.55 -4.70
CA LYS A 21 13.73 -5.81 -6.07
C LYS A 21 13.28 -4.73 -7.05
N GLU A 22 12.03 -4.30 -6.97
CA GLU A 22 11.50 -3.28 -7.89
C GLU A 22 12.13 -1.89 -7.63
N LEU A 23 12.35 -1.51 -6.37
CA LEU A 23 13.03 -0.24 -6.05
C LEU A 23 14.51 -0.28 -6.44
N ALA A 24 15.19 -1.42 -6.28
CA ALA A 24 16.57 -1.57 -6.74
C ALA A 24 16.71 -1.39 -8.26
N ILE A 25 15.73 -1.82 -9.07
CA ILE A 25 15.71 -1.57 -10.53
C ILE A 25 15.66 -0.06 -10.83
N MET A 26 14.99 0.72 -9.98
CA MET A 26 14.90 2.17 -10.10
C MET A 26 16.12 2.91 -9.50
N GLY A 27 17.07 2.16 -8.90
CA GLY A 27 18.23 2.73 -8.22
C GLY A 27 17.95 3.29 -6.82
N GLU A 28 16.80 2.93 -6.24
CA GLU A 28 16.32 3.43 -4.95
C GLU A 28 16.61 2.43 -3.83
N ASP A 29 16.88 2.92 -2.62
CA ASP A 29 17.02 2.08 -1.42
C ASP A 29 15.66 1.85 -0.75
N TYR A 30 15.21 0.60 -0.76
CA TYR A 30 13.99 0.16 -0.10
C TYR A 30 13.89 0.59 1.36
N GLN A 31 14.98 0.47 2.13
CA GLN A 31 14.99 0.83 3.54
C GLN A 31 14.87 2.34 3.73
N GLU A 32 15.49 3.13 2.87
CA GLU A 32 15.37 4.58 2.90
C GLU A 32 13.93 5.03 2.59
N ILE A 33 13.35 4.53 1.50
CA ILE A 33 11.98 4.85 1.09
C ILE A 33 10.97 4.51 2.19
N PHE A 34 11.04 3.30 2.77
CA PHE A 34 10.09 2.91 3.81
C PHE A 34 10.29 3.69 5.13
N ARG A 35 11.54 4.01 5.50
CA ARG A 35 11.79 4.91 6.64
C ARG A 35 11.17 6.29 6.42
N GLN A 36 11.31 6.84 5.21
CA GLN A 36 10.73 8.13 4.84
C GLN A 36 9.19 8.07 4.90
N GLN A 37 8.57 7.02 4.36
CA GLN A 37 7.12 6.84 4.41
C GLN A 37 6.56 6.79 5.83
N VAL A 38 7.25 6.09 6.75
CA VAL A 38 6.85 6.03 8.17
C VAL A 38 6.92 7.42 8.79
N ARG A 39 8.05 8.11 8.62
CA ARG A 39 8.25 9.46 9.16
C ARG A 39 7.19 10.44 8.65
N GLU A 40 6.93 10.46 7.35
CA GLU A 40 5.91 11.33 6.75
C GLU A 40 4.50 11.01 7.25
N SER A 41 4.19 9.73 7.46
CA SER A 41 2.91 9.32 8.03
C SER A 41 2.75 9.82 9.47
N GLU A 42 3.82 9.82 10.27
CA GLU A 42 3.82 10.35 11.64
C GLU A 42 3.69 11.87 11.66
N GLU A 43 4.43 12.58 10.80
CA GLU A 43 4.35 14.04 10.64
C GLU A 43 2.93 14.49 10.25
N ARG A 44 2.31 13.80 9.29
CA ARG A 44 0.90 14.05 8.91
C ARG A 44 -0.06 13.85 10.07
N ARG A 45 0.12 12.76 10.83
CA ARG A 45 -0.70 12.47 12.01
C ARG A 45 -0.57 13.56 13.06
N ALA A 46 0.65 14.03 13.32
CA ALA A 46 0.91 15.11 14.28
C ALA A 46 0.31 16.44 13.81
N ALA A 47 0.31 16.70 12.51
CA ALA A 47 -0.28 17.89 11.90
C ALA A 47 -1.82 17.83 11.74
N GLY A 48 -2.48 16.74 12.16
CA GLY A 48 -3.92 16.55 11.97
C GLY A 48 -4.34 16.39 10.51
N LEU A 49 -3.40 16.06 9.62
CA LEU A 49 -3.65 15.84 8.20
C LEU A 49 -4.21 14.44 7.97
N SER A 50 -4.95 14.30 6.87
CA SER A 50 -5.45 12.99 6.43
C SER A 50 -4.30 12.04 6.12
N ARG A 51 -4.55 10.74 6.36
CA ARG A 51 -3.58 9.69 6.09
C ARG A 51 -3.21 9.66 4.60
N PRO A 52 -1.99 9.22 4.25
CA PRO A 52 -1.62 8.97 2.87
C PRO A 52 -2.63 8.09 2.13
N VAL A 53 -2.88 8.39 0.86
CA VAL A 53 -3.88 7.70 0.02
C VAL A 53 -3.65 6.19 -0.03
N TRP A 54 -2.40 5.74 -0.07
CA TRP A 54 -2.04 4.31 -0.06
C TRP A 54 -2.44 3.57 1.23
N ILE A 55 -2.56 4.29 2.36
CA ILE A 55 -3.08 3.73 3.63
C ILE A 55 -4.62 3.75 3.64
N THR A 56 -5.23 4.73 2.99
CA THR A 56 -6.69 4.87 2.95
C THR A 56 -7.34 3.75 2.14
N ASP A 57 -6.74 3.35 1.01
CA ASP A 57 -7.27 2.31 0.13
C ASP A 57 -7.29 0.92 0.81
N THR A 58 -6.20 0.54 1.47
CA THR A 58 -6.10 -0.74 2.21
C THR A 58 -7.13 -0.84 3.34
N TYR A 59 -7.41 0.26 4.04
CA TYR A 59 -8.41 0.28 5.10
C TYR A 59 -9.85 0.25 4.56
N GLN A 60 -10.14 0.95 3.46
CA GLN A 60 -11.45 0.89 2.82
C GLN A 60 -11.75 -0.51 2.27
N GLN A 61 -10.76 -1.17 1.67
CA GLN A 61 -10.88 -2.55 1.20
C GLN A 61 -11.10 -3.53 2.36
N GLN A 62 -10.39 -3.38 3.49
CA GLN A 62 -10.63 -4.19 4.69
C GLN A 62 -12.01 -3.97 5.32
N ILE A 63 -12.50 -2.72 5.36
CA ILE A 63 -13.86 -2.42 5.84
C ILE A 63 -14.91 -3.02 4.91
N ALA A 64 -14.74 -2.87 3.60
CA ALA A 64 -15.65 -3.43 2.61
C ALA A 64 -15.70 -4.96 2.69
N ALA A 65 -14.53 -5.61 2.75
CA ALA A 65 -14.42 -7.06 2.91
C ALA A 65 -15.05 -7.55 4.22
N SER A 66 -14.80 -6.87 5.34
CA SER A 66 -15.39 -7.22 6.65
C SER A 66 -16.91 -7.11 6.64
N ARG A 67 -17.47 -6.09 5.97
CA ARG A 67 -18.93 -5.92 5.82
C ARG A 67 -19.56 -7.03 4.98
N GLN A 68 -18.91 -7.44 3.90
CA GLN A 68 -19.37 -8.55 3.06
C GLN A 68 -19.37 -9.89 3.83
N THR A 69 -18.33 -10.15 4.64
CA THR A 69 -18.25 -11.39 5.43
C THR A 69 -19.37 -11.47 6.49
N GLU A 70 -19.75 -10.34 7.08
CA GLU A 70 -20.84 -10.26 8.06
C GLU A 70 -22.23 -10.41 7.42
N GLU A 71 -22.41 -9.92 6.18
CA GLU A 71 -23.65 -10.11 5.42
C GLU A 71 -23.83 -11.58 4.98
N GLU A 72 -22.77 -12.25 4.51
CA GLU A 72 -22.80 -13.67 4.14
C GLU A 72 -23.15 -14.58 5.32
N LYS A 73 -22.61 -14.30 6.51
CA LYS A 73 -22.93 -15.05 7.75
C LYS A 73 -24.36 -14.85 8.23
N ARG A 74 -25.00 -13.72 7.89
CA ARG A 74 -26.41 -13.46 8.25
C ARG A 74 -27.41 -14.09 7.27
N ALA A 75 -26.95 -14.49 6.08
CA ALA A 75 -27.77 -15.09 5.03
C ALA A 75 -27.76 -16.63 5.04
N THR A 76 -27.04 -17.27 5.97
CA THR A 76 -26.94 -18.73 6.17
C THR A 76 -27.59 -19.11 7.50
#